data_AF-A0A6N9NQZ3-F1
#
_entry.id   AF-A0A6N9NQZ3-F1
#
_cell.length_a   1.000
_cell.length_b   1.000
_cell.length_c   1.000
_cell.angle_alpha   90.00
_cell.angle_beta   90.00
_cell.angle_gamma   90.00
#
_symmetry.space_group_name_H-M   'P 1'
#
loop_
_entity.id
_entity.type
_entity.pdbx_description
1 polymer ?
#
loop_
_entity_poly.entity_id
_entity_poly.type
_entity_poly.pdbx_seq_one_letter_code
_entity_poly.pdbx_strand_id
1 'polypeptide(L)' 'MGPYDYVVEQIDGDYAQLRRIDGAEGELKLVARALLPEDIAEGTKLRYEMFEYSIWEG' A
#
# COMPACT_ATOMS: atom_id res chain seq x y z
N MET A 1 5.01 1.07 16.46
CA MET A 1 4.44 1.55 15.18
C MET A 1 3.16 0.76 14.98
N GLY A 2 2.01 1.43 14.92
CA GLY A 2 0.72 0.76 14.76
C GLY A 2 0.52 0.27 13.32
N PRO A 3 -0.52 -0.54 13.07
CA PRO A 3 -0.91 -0.86 11.71
C PRO A 3 -1.23 0.43 10.96
N TYR A 4 -0.71 0.56 9.74
CA TYR A 4 -1.06 1.64 8.84
C TYR A 4 -1.82 1.08 7.65
N ASP A 5 -2.93 1.73 7.31
CA ASP A 5 -3.74 1.30 6.19
C ASP A 5 -3.45 2.18 4.98
N TYR A 6 -3.24 1.53 3.84
CA TYR A 6 -2.95 2.16 2.57
C TYR A 6 -3.91 1.68 1.50
N VAL A 7 -4.11 2.48 0.48
CA VAL A 7 -4.70 2.08 -0.79
C VAL A 7 -3.66 2.25 -1.90
N VAL A 8 -3.58 1.28 -2.81
CA VAL A 8 -2.77 1.39 -4.01
C VAL A 8 -3.46 2.40 -4.94
N GLU A 9 -2.89 3.59 -5.08
CA GLU A 9 -3.45 4.62 -5.97
C GLU A 9 -3.09 4.37 -7.43
N GLN A 10 -1.84 3.93 -7.68
CA GLN A 10 -1.31 3.71 -9.03
C GLN A 10 -0.17 2.69 -8.99
N ILE A 11 -0.06 1.89 -10.06
CA ILE A 11 1.07 0.98 -10.30
C ILE A 11 1.75 1.42 -11.60
N ASP A 12 3.04 1.78 -11.50
CA ASP A 12 3.87 2.17 -12.64
C ASP A 12 5.10 1.27 -12.70
N GLY A 13 5.08 0.31 -13.62
CA GLY A 13 6.13 -0.71 -13.74
C GLY A 13 6.36 -1.42 -12.40
N ASP A 14 7.59 -1.38 -11.90
CA ASP A 14 8.02 -2.04 -10.66
C ASP A 14 7.72 -1.27 -9.37
N TYR A 15 6.99 -0.15 -9.47
CA TYR A 15 6.65 0.69 -8.35
C TYR A 15 5.14 0.85 -8.20
N ALA A 16 4.68 0.99 -6.96
CA ALA A 16 3.31 1.31 -6.60
C ALA A 16 3.29 2.57 -5.72
N GLN A 17 2.31 3.43 -5.96
CA GLN A 17 2.02 4.58 -5.10
C GLN A 17 0.95 4.19 -4.09
N LEU A 18 1.29 4.23 -2.81
CA LEU A 18 0.40 3.92 -1.71
C LEU A 18 -0.08 5.21 -1.06
N ARG A 19 -1.39 5.46 -1.01
CA ARG A 19 -1.98 6.55 -0.23
C ARG A 19 -2.40 6.03 1.13
N ARG A 20 -1.93 6.66 2.20
CA ARG A 20 -2.37 6.33 3.56
C ARG A 20 -3.84 6.75 3.76
N ILE A 21 -4.65 5.87 4.35
CA ILE A 21 -6.08 6.09 4.58
C ILE A 21 -6.47 6.17 6.07
N ASP A 22 -5.59 5.80 7.00
CA ASP A 22 -5.85 5.89 8.46
C ASP A 22 -5.39 7.21 9.11
N GLY A 23 -4.67 8.07 8.38
CA GLY A 23 -4.01 9.26 8.91
C GLY A 23 -4.41 10.57 8.22
N ALA A 24 -3.73 11.66 8.59
CA ALA A 24 -3.92 12.95 7.93
C ALA A 24 -3.53 12.86 6.44
N GLU A 25 -4.39 13.43 5.59
CA GLU A 25 -4.41 13.28 4.14
C GLU A 25 -3.05 13.53 3.47
N GLY A 26 -2.67 12.63 2.56
CA GLY A 26 -2.06 13.07 1.30
C GLY A 26 -0.62 12.63 0.99
N GLU A 27 0.08 11.91 1.86
CA GLU A 27 1.41 11.44 1.48
C GLU A 27 1.32 10.14 0.66
N LEU A 28 1.61 10.27 -0.63
CA LEU A 28 1.83 9.14 -1.52
C LEU A 28 3.21 8.55 -1.23
N LYS A 29 3.22 7.29 -0.81
CA LYS A 29 4.45 6.53 -0.60
C LYS A 29 4.76 5.70 -1.84
N LEU A 30 5.91 5.95 -2.45
CA LEU A 30 6.43 5.09 -3.52
C LEU A 30 7.03 3.82 -2.90
N VAL A 31 6.53 2.64 -3.29
CA VAL A 31 7.01 1.34 -2.80
C VAL A 31 7.27 0.42 -3.99
N ALA A 32 8.36 -0.34 -3.95
CA ALA A 32 8.65 -1.34 -4.98
C ALA A 32 7.67 -2.52 -4.89
N ARG A 33 7.16 -3.02 -6.02
CA ARG A 33 6.21 -4.14 -6.07
C ARG A 33 6.76 -5.40 -5.41
N ALA A 34 8.09 -5.58 -5.42
CA ALA A 34 8.75 -6.73 -4.82
C ALA A 34 8.59 -6.81 -3.29
N LEU A 35 8.18 -5.70 -2.65
CA LEU A 35 7.88 -5.64 -1.22
C LEU A 35 6.38 -5.80 -0.94
N LEU A 36 5.56 -5.87 -1.98
CA LEU A 36 4.12 -5.95 -1.90
C LEU A 36 3.66 -7.37 -2.27
N PRO A 37 2.45 -7.78 -1.85
CA PRO A 37 1.84 -9.02 -2.30
C PRO A 37 1.69 -9.07 -3.83
N GLU A 38 1.74 -10.26 -4.42
CA GLU A 38 1.69 -10.42 -5.89
C GLU A 38 0.32 -10.07 -6.50
N ASP A 39 -0.76 -10.19 -5.72
CA ASP A 39 -2.15 -9.95 -6.13
C ASP A 39 -2.62 -8.48 -5.98
N ILE A 40 -1.70 -7.51 -5.90
CA ILE A 40 -2.11 -6.10 -5.79
C ILE A 40 -2.59 -5.51 -7.12
N ALA A 41 -3.60 -4.64 -7.04
CA ALA A 41 -4.09 -3.82 -8.14
C ALA A 41 -4.37 -2.39 -7.65
N GLU A 42 -4.63 -1.47 -8.58
CA GLU A 42 -5.11 -0.12 -8.25
C GLU A 42 -6.44 -0.24 -7.49
N GLY A 43 -6.55 0.44 -6.35
CA GLY A 43 -7.68 0.35 -5.43
C GLY A 43 -7.54 -0.71 -4.33
N THR A 44 -6.59 -1.65 -4.41
CA THR A 44 -6.35 -2.66 -3.36
C THR A 44 -5.95 -1.97 -2.06
N LYS A 45 -6.55 -2.40 -0.94
CA LYS A 45 -6.20 -1.94 0.40
C LYS A 45 -5.18 -2.85 1.05
N LEU A 46 -4.11 -2.23 1.51
CA LEU A 46 -2.99 -2.87 2.18
C LEU A 46 -2.96 -2.45 3.64
N ARG A 47 -2.56 -3.37 4.50
CA ARG A 47 -2.21 -3.11 5.89
C ARG A 47 -0.72 -3.31 6.04
N TYR A 48 -0.04 -2.30 6.56
CA TYR A 48 1.36 -2.38 6.93
C TYR A 48 1.47 -2.61 8.43
N GLU A 49 1.99 -3.77 8.82
CA GLU A 49 2.21 -4.13 10.22
C GLU A 49 3.48 -5.00 10.30
N MET A 50 4.27 -4.85 11.37
CA MET A 50 5.48 -5.66 11.59
C MET A 50 6.48 -5.70 10.40
N PHE A 51 6.62 -4.59 9.68
CA PHE A 51 7.46 -4.45 8.48
C PHE A 51 6.98 -5.22 7.24
N GLU A 52 5.74 -5.72 7.24
CA GLU A 52 5.15 -6.46 6.12
C GLU A 52 3.87 -5.79 5.63
N TYR A 53 3.59 -5.93 4.32
CA TYR A 53 2.34 -5.50 3.69
C TYR A 53 1.44 -6.71 3.44
N SER A 54 0.19 -6.63 3.87
CA SER A 54 -0.81 -7.67 3.60
C SER A 54 -2.06 -7.06 2.96
N ILE A 55 -2.64 -7.77 1.99
CA ILE A 55 -3.95 -7.42 1.44
C ILE A 55 -5.01 -7.75 2.48
N TRP A 56 -5.90 -6.80 2.78
CA TRP A 56 -7.06 -7.03 3.63
C TRP A 56 -8.38 -6.68 2.95
N GLU A 57 -8.35 -5.95 1.83
CA GLU A 57 -9.48 -5.73 0.93
C GLU A 57 -8.97 -5.55 -0.50
N GLY A 58 -9.54 -6.30 -1.45
CA GLY A 58 -9.12 -6.34 -2.86
C GLY A 58 -10.30 -6.41 -3.80
#